data_AF-A0A929XFN6-F1
#
_entry.id   AF-A0A929XFN6-F1
#
_cell.length_a   1.000
_cell.length_b   1.000
_cell.length_c   1.000
_cell.angle_alpha   90.00
_cell.angle_beta   90.00
_cell.angle_gamma   90.00
#
_symmetry.space_group_name_H-M   'P 1'
#
loop_
_entity.id
_entity.type
_entity.pdbx_description
1 polymer ?
#
loop_
_entity_poly.entity_id
_entity_poly.type
_entity_poly.pdbx_seq_one_letter_code
_entity_poly.pdbx_strand_id
1 'polypeptide(L)'
;MTCLEIAKIAEKHGIKMITIHGRTRKQYYSGIAKYDMIKKVKENVSIPVIANGDITSPKKAFEVLEETGADGIMISRGALRKAT
;
A
#
# COMPACT_ATOMS: atom_id res chain seq x y z
N MET A 1 10.49 -14.58 -3.60
CA MET A 1 9.08 -14.45 -3.20
C MET A 1 8.62 -13.03 -3.52
N THR A 2 7.50 -12.89 -4.21
CA THR A 2 6.91 -11.60 -4.61
C THR A 2 5.93 -11.09 -3.54
N CYS A 3 5.58 -9.81 -3.60
CA CYS A 3 4.56 -9.23 -2.71
C CYS A 3 3.22 -9.98 -2.81
N LEU A 4 2.85 -10.43 -4.02
CA LEU A 4 1.62 -11.19 -4.25
C LEU A 4 1.65 -12.58 -3.60
N GLU A 5 2.77 -13.28 -3.70
CA GLU A 5 2.93 -14.58 -3.05
C GLU A 5 2.82 -14.45 -1.52
N ILE A 6 3.44 -13.43 -0.94
CA ILE A 6 3.36 -13.16 0.50
C ILE A 6 1.91 -12.86 0.91
N ALA A 7 1.19 -12.04 0.14
CA ALA A 7 -0.20 -11.68 0.43
C ALA A 7 -1.13 -12.91 0.42
N LYS A 8 -0.99 -13.80 -0.58
CA LYS A 8 -1.76 -15.06 -0.65
C LYS A 8 -1.43 -16.00 0.49
N ILE A 9 -0.17 -16.08 0.90
CA ILE A 9 0.24 -16.86 2.08
C ILE A 9 -0.40 -16.28 3.34
N ALA A 10 -0.35 -14.96 3.54
CA ALA A 10 -0.94 -14.29 4.70
C ALA A 10 -2.45 -14.55 4.80
N GLU A 11 -3.17 -14.38 3.70
CA GLU A 11 -4.61 -14.69 3.60
C GLU A 11 -4.91 -16.15 3.95
N LYS A 12 -4.14 -17.10 3.38
CA LYS A 12 -4.29 -18.53 3.68
C LYS A 12 -4.13 -18.86 5.16
N HIS A 13 -3.34 -18.08 5.90
CA HIS A 13 -3.12 -18.26 7.35
C HIS A 13 -4.07 -17.42 8.22
N GLY A 14 -5.13 -16.87 7.64
CA GLY A 14 -6.21 -16.22 8.38
C GLY A 14 -5.93 -14.78 8.81
N ILE A 15 -4.88 -14.14 8.26
CA ILE A 15 -4.69 -12.69 8.40
C ILE A 15 -5.94 -11.97 7.90
N LYS A 16 -6.38 -10.95 8.64
CA LYS A 16 -7.65 -10.25 8.38
C LYS A 16 -7.50 -8.99 7.54
N MET A 17 -6.28 -8.49 7.36
CA MET A 17 -5.96 -7.29 6.58
C MET A 17 -4.45 -7.22 6.34
N ILE A 18 -4.03 -6.69 5.19
CA ILE A 18 -2.62 -6.44 4.88
C ILE A 18 -2.38 -4.98 4.53
N THR A 19 -1.22 -4.46 4.90
CA THR A 19 -0.74 -3.15 4.45
C THR A 19 0.49 -3.35 3.60
N ILE A 20 0.57 -2.66 2.46
CA ILE A 20 1.70 -2.74 1.54
C ILE A 20 2.30 -1.36 1.36
N HIS A 21 3.59 -1.23 1.72
CA HIS A 21 4.37 -0.05 1.34
C HIS A 21 4.81 -0.19 -0.12
N GLY A 22 4.60 0.85 -0.93
CA GLY A 22 5.00 0.90 -2.36
C GLY A 22 6.52 0.96 -2.61
N ARG A 23 7.34 0.46 -1.70
CA ARG A 23 8.81 0.39 -1.85
C ARG A 23 9.30 -0.99 -1.50
N THR A 24 10.33 -1.42 -2.20
CA THR A 24 11.11 -2.60 -1.85
C THR A 24 12.07 -2.27 -0.72
N ARG A 25 12.49 -3.30 0.02
CA ARG A 25 13.50 -3.18 1.07
C ARG A 25 14.78 -2.49 0.60
N LYS A 26 15.23 -2.74 -0.63
CA LYS A 26 16.48 -2.17 -1.19
C LYS A 26 16.40 -0.67 -1.40
N GLN A 27 15.20 -0.12 -1.61
CA GLN A 27 15.02 1.31 -1.82
C GLN A 27 15.13 2.11 -0.52
N TYR A 28 14.95 1.49 0.65
CA TYR A 28 14.82 2.22 1.92
C TYR A 28 13.85 3.41 1.75
N TYR A 29 14.33 4.65 1.94
CA TYR A 29 13.55 5.87 1.75
C TYR A 29 13.80 6.60 0.42
N SER A 30 14.64 6.04 -0.46
CA SER A 30 14.97 6.62 -1.76
C SER A 30 13.87 6.35 -2.80
N GLY A 31 13.81 7.23 -3.80
CA GLY A 31 12.84 7.14 -4.89
C GLY A 31 11.40 7.39 -4.46
N ILE A 32 10.49 7.21 -5.41
CA ILE A 32 9.04 7.41 -5.24
C ILE A 32 8.38 6.05 -5.02
N ALA A 33 7.46 5.96 -4.06
CA ALA A 33 6.64 4.78 -3.87
C ALA A 33 5.83 4.47 -5.14
N LYS A 34 5.86 3.21 -5.59
CA LYS A 34 5.11 2.71 -6.74
C LYS A 34 3.96 1.82 -6.28
N TYR A 35 2.78 2.03 -6.85
CA TYR A 35 1.54 1.41 -6.36
C TYR A 35 1.04 0.24 -7.23
N ASP A 36 1.68 -0.04 -8.37
CA ASP A 36 1.33 -1.14 -9.29
C ASP A 36 1.16 -2.50 -8.57
N MET A 37 2.07 -2.81 -7.65
CA MET A 37 2.01 -4.06 -6.90
C MET A 37 0.90 -4.08 -5.86
N ILE A 38 0.49 -2.92 -5.34
CA ILE A 38 -0.65 -2.81 -4.41
C ILE A 38 -1.94 -3.13 -5.17
N LYS A 39 -2.12 -2.52 -6.35
CA LYS A 39 -3.23 -2.84 -7.26
C LYS A 39 -3.29 -4.33 -7.56
N LYS A 40 -2.17 -4.89 -8.01
CA LYS A 40 -2.08 -6.32 -8.35
C LYS A 40 -2.43 -7.22 -7.17
N VAL A 41 -2.05 -6.85 -5.95
CA VAL A 41 -2.44 -7.62 -4.76
C VAL A 41 -3.92 -7.45 -4.47
N LYS A 42 -4.46 -6.23 -4.48
CA LYS A 42 -5.88 -5.96 -4.23
C LYS A 42 -6.80 -6.71 -5.19
N GLU A 43 -6.41 -6.86 -6.45
CA GLU A 43 -7.15 -7.64 -7.45
C GLU A 43 -7.11 -9.17 -7.22
N ASN A 44 -6.21 -9.67 -6.38
CA ASN A 44 -5.89 -11.10 -6.27
C ASN A 44 -6.05 -11.70 -4.86
N VAL A 45 -6.48 -10.91 -3.87
CA VAL A 45 -6.80 -11.37 -2.50
C VAL A 45 -8.18 -10.86 -2.10
N SER A 46 -8.84 -11.57 -1.18
CA SER A 46 -10.18 -11.22 -0.69
C SER A 46 -10.14 -10.39 0.59
N ILE A 47 -9.02 -10.44 1.33
CA ILE A 47 -8.84 -9.63 2.54
C ILE A 47 -8.57 -8.16 2.21
N PRO A 48 -8.96 -7.22 3.09
CA PRO A 48 -8.66 -5.80 2.92
C PRO A 48 -7.16 -5.52 2.70
N VAL A 49 -6.87 -4.64 1.74
CA VAL A 49 -5.54 -4.18 1.37
C VAL A 49 -5.43 -2.68 1.60
N ILE A 50 -4.46 -2.28 2.42
CA ILE A 50 -4.19 -0.88 2.75
C ILE A 50 -2.93 -0.41 1.99
N ALA A 51 -3.07 0.67 1.23
CA ALA A 51 -1.96 1.27 0.52
C ALA A 51 -1.10 2.17 1.43
N ASN A 52 0.22 2.12 1.28
CA ASN A 52 1.14 2.93 2.06
C ASN A 52 2.35 3.40 1.23
N GLY A 53 2.90 4.56 1.61
CA GLY A 53 4.10 5.15 1.03
C GLY A 53 3.80 6.46 0.30
N ASP A 54 4.55 7.51 0.63
CA ASP A 54 4.53 8.83 -0.02
C ASP A 54 3.15 9.51 -0.22
N ILE A 55 2.16 9.17 0.63
CA ILE A 55 0.87 9.86 0.70
C ILE A 55 1.00 11.03 1.69
N THR A 56 1.00 12.26 1.17
CA THR A 56 1.27 13.47 1.96
C THR A 56 0.20 14.55 1.86
N SER A 57 -0.85 14.34 1.07
CA SER A 57 -1.98 15.27 0.94
C SER A 57 -3.28 14.51 0.66
N PRO A 58 -4.45 15.12 0.91
CA PRO A 58 -5.75 14.53 0.56
C PRO A 58 -5.87 14.21 -0.94
N LYS A 59 -5.34 15.08 -1.80
CA LYS A 59 -5.31 14.83 -3.24
C LYS A 59 -4.53 13.55 -3.57
N LYS A 60 -3.33 13.40 -2.99
CA LYS A 60 -2.51 12.20 -3.26
C LYS A 60 -3.16 10.93 -2.70
N ALA A 61 -3.83 11.04 -1.55
CA ALA A 61 -4.61 9.95 -0.97
C ALA A 61 -5.70 9.46 -1.93
N PHE A 62 -6.46 10.39 -2.53
CA PHE A 62 -7.49 10.07 -3.52
C PHE A 62 -6.90 9.40 -4.78
N GLU A 63 -5.85 9.98 -5.36
CA GLU A 63 -5.16 9.40 -6.52
C GLU A 63 -4.69 7.96 -6.26
N VAL A 64 -4.12 7.68 -5.08
CA VAL A 64 -3.64 6.34 -4.74
C VAL A 64 -4.80 5.35 -4.57
N LEU A 65 -5.90 5.77 -3.97
CA LEU A 65 -7.10 4.93 -3.86
C LEU A 65 -7.67 4.61 -5.25
N GLU A 66 -7.78 5.58 -6.15
CA GLU A 66 -8.24 5.35 -7.52
C GLU A 66 -7.29 4.45 -8.32
N GLU A 67 -5.97 4.66 -8.22
CA GLU A 67 -4.96 3.88 -8.95
C GLU A 67 -4.97 2.42 -8.50
N THR A 68 -5.12 2.18 -7.20
CA THR A 68 -4.92 0.84 -6.60
C THR A 68 -6.20 0.06 -6.34
N GLY A 69 -7.34 0.73 -6.19
CA GLY A 69 -8.56 0.13 -5.64
C GLY A 69 -8.43 -0.35 -4.19
N ALA A 70 -7.40 0.10 -3.47
CA ALA A 70 -7.17 -0.30 -2.08
C ALA A 70 -8.35 0.09 -1.17
N ASP A 71 -8.58 -0.70 -0.12
CA ASP A 71 -9.69 -0.50 0.82
C ASP A 71 -9.44 0.66 1.80
N GLY A 72 -8.22 1.19 1.79
CA GLY A 72 -7.82 2.32 2.60
C GLY A 72 -6.36 2.68 2.39
N ILE A 73 -5.93 3.71 3.11
CA ILE A 73 -4.55 4.21 3.11
C ILE A 73 -4.00 4.26 4.53
N MET A 74 -2.69 4.06 4.66
CA MET A 74 -1.95 4.30 5.88
C MET A 74 -0.94 5.42 5.66
N ILE A 75 -0.99 6.45 6.51
CA ILE A 75 -0.12 7.63 6.44
C ILE A 75 0.82 7.62 7.64
N SER A 76 2.12 7.84 7.39
CA SER A 76 3.13 7.96 8.46
C SER A 76 3.79 9.34 8.46
N ARG A 77 4.87 9.54 7.69
CA ARG A 77 5.61 10.82 7.64
C ARG A 77 4.73 12.01 7.22
N GLY A 78 3.74 11.79 6.36
CA GLY A 78 2.77 12.81 5.95
C GLY A 78 1.87 13.30 7.08
N ALA A 79 1.66 12.50 8.14
CA ALA A 79 0.86 12.89 9.30
C ALA A 79 1.66 13.69 10.34
N LEU A 80 2.99 13.56 10.35
CA LEU A 80 3.87 14.33 11.24
C LEU A 80 4.09 15.76 10.75
N ARG A 81 3.81 16.03 9.48
CA ARG A 81 3.93 17.35 8.86
C ARG A 81 2.52 17.90 8.66
N LYS A 82 2.36 19.23 8.63
CA LYS A 82 1.08 19.83 8.25
C LYS A 82 0.71 19.29 6.86
N ALA A 83 -0.38 18.55 6.77
CA ALA A 83 -0.98 18.19 5.50
C ALA A 83 -1.43 19.49 4.83
N THR A 84 -0.64 19.97 3.88
CA THR A 84 -0.98 21.10 3.01
C THR A 84 -1.80 20.63 1.83
#